data_AF-A0A6P9AYI5-F1
#
_entry.id   AF-A0A6P9AYI5-F1
#
_cell.length_a   1.000
_cell.length_b   1.000
_cell.length_c   1.000
_cell.angle_alpha   90.00
_cell.angle_beta   90.00
_cell.angle_gamma   90.00
#
_symmetry.space_group_name_H-M   'P 1'
#
loop_
_entity.id
_entity.type
_entity.pdbx_description
1 polymer ?
#
loop_
_entity_poly.entity_id
_entity_poly.type
_entity_poly.pdbx_seq_one_letter_code
_entity_poly.pdbx_strand_id
1 'polypeptide(L)'
;MLFSYRVRKEQGAPDERELDAALVGEDGLEASSEDTDEYENETDEDFDEEEDEEETAEEEEKEKEEDEDGVVAVDLNLGEFKGPLQFYVWKKLLGELHPVPASIILDPNSAHPRLVLMEEDTKVQFNLNRRFWLENLPETFTYTPCVVGQKGITTGRFYWEIDVGDSTDWIVGMAKKSVKRKKQLNFLPKEGVWAIELKAGEYQALSEPRTPLSVCGKMEKVGIYLDFEGGQLSFYNSSMTHLYTFQACFHEEMLPFLSTQSSYPLSV
;
A
#
# COMPACT_ATOMS: atom_id res chain seq x y z
N MET A 1 -22.95 -11.04 62.82
CA MET A 1 -23.06 -9.91 63.77
C MET A 1 -22.85 -8.63 62.99
N LEU A 2 -23.81 -7.72 63.12
CA LEU A 2 -23.85 -6.36 62.57
C LEU A 2 -22.82 -5.43 63.22
N PHE A 3 -22.41 -4.38 62.49
CA PHE A 3 -22.25 -2.96 62.89
C PHE A 3 -21.74 -2.24 61.61
N SER A 4 -22.47 -1.45 60.80
CA SER A 4 -23.30 -0.25 60.97
C SER A 4 -22.56 1.01 61.46
N TYR A 5 -22.90 2.15 60.80
CA TYR A 5 -22.65 3.58 61.09
C TYR A 5 -21.45 4.23 60.35
N ARG A 6 -21.53 5.45 59.78
CA ARG A 6 -22.61 6.42 59.54
C ARG A 6 -22.10 7.48 58.55
N VAL A 7 -23.00 8.02 57.75
CA VAL A 7 -22.84 9.20 56.87
C VAL A 7 -22.86 10.51 57.69
N ARG A 8 -22.10 11.53 57.24
CA ARG A 8 -22.51 12.95 57.34
C ARG A 8 -22.26 13.66 56.01
N LYS A 9 -23.31 14.35 55.54
CA LYS A 9 -23.34 15.42 54.53
C LYS A 9 -23.20 16.76 55.26
N GLU A 10 -22.61 17.75 54.57
CA GLU A 10 -22.93 19.20 54.57
C GLU A 10 -22.10 19.78 53.41
N GLN A 11 -22.64 20.14 52.24
CA GLN A 11 -23.41 21.34 51.85
C GLN A 11 -22.69 22.69 52.10
N GLY A 12 -22.42 23.42 51.01
CA GLY A 12 -21.95 24.80 51.01
C GLY A 12 -21.46 25.29 49.64
N ALA A 13 -22.39 25.63 48.74
CA ALA A 13 -22.27 26.67 47.71
C ALA A 13 -23.21 27.83 48.15
N PRO A 14 -23.20 29.08 47.64
CA PRO A 14 -22.75 29.55 46.31
C PRO A 14 -21.99 30.91 46.33
N ASP A 15 -21.59 31.45 45.17
CA ASP A 15 -21.97 32.82 44.78
C ASP A 15 -21.74 33.05 43.27
N GLU A 16 -22.80 33.50 42.60
CA GLU A 16 -22.81 34.05 41.25
C GLU A 16 -22.61 35.57 41.34
N ARG A 17 -21.99 36.19 40.34
CA ARG A 17 -22.37 37.55 39.95
C ARG A 17 -21.90 37.90 38.54
N GLU A 18 -22.92 38.09 37.71
CA GLU A 18 -22.97 38.77 36.41
C GLU A 18 -22.30 40.16 36.44
N LEU A 19 -21.90 40.67 35.26
CA LEU A 19 -22.34 41.99 34.76
C LEU A 19 -22.18 42.06 33.23
N ASP A 20 -23.30 42.34 32.56
CA ASP A 20 -23.47 42.81 31.18
C ASP A 20 -22.93 44.23 30.95
N ALA A 21 -22.60 44.58 29.70
CA ALA A 21 -23.32 45.59 28.88
C ALA A 21 -22.47 46.23 27.75
N ALA A 22 -23.06 46.15 26.55
CA ALA A 22 -23.02 46.97 25.32
C ALA A 22 -22.16 48.25 25.18
N LEU A 23 -21.70 48.53 23.94
CA LEU A 23 -22.00 49.71 23.07
C LEU A 23 -21.33 49.50 21.68
N VAL A 24 -22.08 49.32 20.57
CA VAL A 24 -22.49 50.29 19.51
C VAL A 24 -21.37 50.76 18.54
N GLY A 25 -21.63 50.64 17.23
CA GLY A 25 -20.94 51.37 16.14
C GLY A 25 -21.20 50.76 14.75
N GLU A 26 -22.01 51.45 13.94
CA GLU A 26 -22.59 51.06 12.64
C GLU A 26 -21.67 51.27 11.41
N ASP A 27 -22.22 50.81 10.27
CA ASP A 27 -22.17 51.36 8.90
C ASP A 27 -21.29 50.69 7.82
N GLY A 28 -21.95 50.42 6.67
CA GLY A 28 -21.30 50.12 5.39
C GLY A 28 -22.14 49.28 4.43
N LEU A 29 -23.24 49.84 3.93
CA LEU A 29 -24.02 49.36 2.78
C LEU A 29 -23.22 49.43 1.48
N GLU A 30 -23.30 48.42 0.62
CA GLU A 30 -23.31 48.63 -0.83
C GLU A 30 -24.04 47.48 -1.54
N ALA A 31 -25.06 47.85 -2.31
CA ALA A 31 -25.83 47.02 -3.20
C ALA A 31 -25.65 47.56 -4.64
N SER A 32 -25.49 46.67 -5.61
CA SER A 32 -25.69 46.93 -7.04
C SER A 32 -26.06 45.58 -7.67
N SER A 33 -27.33 45.32 -7.96
CA SER A 33 -28.13 45.73 -9.11
C SER A 33 -28.31 44.54 -10.05
N GLU A 34 -29.58 44.15 -10.18
CA GLU A 34 -30.15 43.24 -11.16
C GLU A 34 -29.91 43.74 -12.60
N ASP A 35 -29.89 42.81 -13.57
CA ASP A 35 -30.68 42.82 -14.81
C ASP A 35 -30.13 41.69 -15.72
N THR A 36 -30.90 40.61 -15.96
CA THR A 36 -31.70 40.29 -17.18
C THR A 36 -30.84 40.20 -18.47
N ASP A 37 -30.97 39.24 -19.39
CA ASP A 37 -32.15 38.65 -20.01
C ASP A 37 -31.82 37.29 -20.69
N GLU A 38 -32.90 36.54 -20.90
CA GLU A 38 -33.09 35.39 -21.77
C GLU A 38 -32.59 35.62 -23.21
N TYR A 39 -32.04 34.58 -23.86
CA TYR A 39 -32.13 34.40 -25.31
C TYR A 39 -32.29 32.91 -25.63
N GLU A 40 -33.52 32.55 -26.01
CA GLU A 40 -33.84 31.31 -26.73
C GLU A 40 -33.51 31.45 -28.23
N ASN A 41 -33.42 30.28 -28.86
CA ASN A 41 -33.23 29.99 -30.28
C ASN A 41 -33.99 30.89 -31.27
N GLU A 42 -33.40 31.04 -32.46
CA GLU A 42 -33.94 30.60 -33.76
C GLU A 42 -33.27 31.43 -34.87
N THR A 43 -32.66 30.78 -35.86
CA THR A 43 -33.10 30.83 -37.27
C THR A 43 -32.11 30.08 -38.16
N ASP A 44 -32.68 29.15 -38.92
CA ASP A 44 -32.14 28.41 -40.05
C ASP A 44 -31.97 29.30 -41.31
N GLU A 45 -31.47 28.65 -42.37
CA GLU A 45 -31.51 29.02 -43.80
C GLU A 45 -30.39 29.98 -44.26
N ASP A 46 -29.68 29.79 -45.37
CA ASP A 46 -29.48 28.75 -46.39
C ASP A 46 -28.42 29.38 -47.35
N PHE A 47 -27.99 28.64 -48.38
CA PHE A 47 -27.63 29.12 -49.73
C PHE A 47 -26.21 28.77 -50.27
N ASP A 48 -26.25 27.75 -51.13
CA ASP A 48 -25.63 27.56 -52.46
C ASP A 48 -24.14 27.18 -52.66
N GLU A 49 -23.93 25.90 -53.06
CA GLU A 49 -23.63 25.45 -54.46
C GLU A 49 -22.85 26.44 -55.38
N GLU A 50 -21.83 26.11 -56.18
CA GLU A 50 -21.15 24.89 -56.65
C GLU A 50 -19.72 25.26 -57.15
N GLU A 51 -18.87 24.22 -57.28
CA GLU A 51 -17.83 23.93 -58.31
C GLU A 51 -16.85 25.00 -58.86
N ASP A 52 -15.56 24.64 -58.91
CA ASP A 52 -14.74 24.65 -60.15
C ASP A 52 -13.31 24.07 -59.93
N GLU A 53 -13.06 22.94 -60.60
CA GLU A 53 -11.90 22.46 -61.38
C GLU A 53 -10.41 22.71 -60.99
N GLU A 54 -9.71 21.56 -60.87
CA GLU A 54 -8.40 21.12 -61.43
C GLU A 54 -7.03 21.83 -61.18
N GLU A 55 -6.12 20.99 -60.64
CA GLU A 55 -4.66 20.81 -60.89
C GLU A 55 -3.66 22.00 -60.87
N THR A 56 -2.61 21.90 -60.04
CA THR A 56 -1.22 21.67 -60.52
C THR A 56 -0.17 21.61 -59.38
N ALA A 57 0.63 20.53 -59.44
CA ALA A 57 2.06 20.36 -59.13
C ALA A 57 2.79 21.12 -57.99
N GLU A 58 3.40 20.29 -57.12
CA GLU A 58 4.76 20.42 -56.57
C GLU A 58 5.13 21.68 -55.77
N GLU A 59 5.13 21.55 -54.43
CA GLU A 59 6.17 22.17 -53.59
C GLU A 59 6.50 21.22 -52.42
N GLU A 60 7.70 20.65 -52.49
CA GLU A 60 8.38 19.96 -51.39
C GLU A 60 8.83 21.00 -50.34
N GLU A 61 8.59 20.75 -49.05
CA GLU A 61 9.63 20.46 -48.05
C GLU A 61 9.11 20.57 -46.60
N LYS A 62 9.19 19.44 -45.89
CA LYS A 62 9.56 19.25 -44.47
C LYS A 62 8.89 20.11 -43.40
N GLU A 63 8.12 19.43 -42.54
CA GLU A 63 8.46 19.34 -41.11
C GLU A 63 8.02 17.97 -40.56
N LYS A 64 8.97 17.26 -39.94
CA LYS A 64 8.79 16.03 -39.18
C LYS A 64 8.81 16.41 -37.69
N GLU A 65 7.89 15.88 -36.89
CA GLU A 65 8.10 15.33 -35.53
C GLU A 65 6.91 14.37 -35.29
N GLU A 66 7.06 13.06 -35.47
CA GLU A 66 7.51 12.06 -34.47
C GLU A 66 6.57 11.88 -33.28
N ASP A 67 5.42 11.25 -33.52
CA ASP A 67 4.78 10.40 -32.51
C ASP A 67 5.37 8.98 -32.65
N GLU A 68 6.50 8.74 -32.00
CA GLU A 68 6.95 7.38 -31.67
C GLU A 68 6.00 6.80 -30.62
N ASP A 69 4.81 6.40 -31.05
CA ASP A 69 4.06 5.37 -30.35
C ASP A 69 4.81 4.07 -30.64
N GLY A 70 5.78 3.77 -29.77
CA GLY A 70 6.70 2.63 -29.85
C GLY A 70 5.99 1.29 -29.69
N VAL A 71 5.04 0.99 -30.57
CA VAL A 71 4.58 -0.36 -30.83
C VAL A 71 5.67 -1.03 -31.65
N VAL A 72 6.67 -1.57 -30.96
CA VAL A 72 7.63 -2.48 -31.59
C VAL A 72 6.84 -3.67 -32.10
N ALA A 73 6.59 -3.70 -33.41
CA ALA A 73 5.97 -4.83 -34.07
C ALA A 73 6.87 -6.05 -33.85
N VAL A 74 6.49 -6.90 -32.90
CA VAL A 74 7.11 -8.20 -32.73
C VAL A 74 6.60 -9.07 -33.86
N ASP A 75 7.44 -9.28 -34.86
CA ASP A 75 7.14 -10.21 -35.95
C ASP A 75 7.05 -11.63 -35.38
N LEU A 76 5.83 -12.04 -35.07
CA LEU A 76 5.52 -13.41 -34.69
C LEU A 76 5.44 -14.18 -36.01
N ASN A 77 6.52 -14.86 -36.38
CA ASN A 77 6.55 -15.81 -37.50
C ASN A 77 5.45 -16.87 -37.32
N LEU A 78 4.24 -16.55 -37.77
CA LEU A 78 3.00 -17.24 -37.45
C LEU A 78 2.86 -18.57 -38.20
N GLY A 79 3.73 -18.80 -39.21
CA GLY A 79 3.72 -19.98 -40.06
C GLY A 79 4.29 -21.25 -39.41
N GLU A 80 4.98 -21.15 -38.27
CA GLU A 80 5.66 -22.30 -37.66
C GLU A 80 4.93 -22.87 -36.42
N PHE A 81 3.91 -22.17 -35.92
CA PHE A 81 3.33 -22.49 -34.62
C PHE A 81 2.09 -23.40 -34.71
N LYS A 82 2.29 -24.72 -34.50
CA LYS A 82 1.21 -25.72 -34.40
C LYS A 82 0.58 -25.86 -33.01
N GLY A 83 0.85 -24.92 -32.08
CA GLY A 83 0.34 -24.91 -30.71
C GLY A 83 -0.51 -23.67 -30.39
N PRO A 84 -1.13 -23.57 -29.19
CA PRO A 84 -1.90 -22.40 -28.81
C PRO A 84 -0.97 -21.18 -28.71
N LEU A 85 -1.08 -20.26 -29.66
CA LEU A 85 -0.27 -19.03 -29.76
C LEU A 85 -0.22 -18.25 -28.44
N GLN A 86 -1.32 -18.25 -27.69
CA GLN A 86 -1.43 -17.64 -26.37
C GLN A 86 -0.37 -18.16 -25.38
N PHE A 87 -0.08 -19.46 -25.39
CA PHE A 87 0.93 -20.06 -24.51
C PHE A 87 2.35 -19.62 -24.87
N TYR A 88 2.65 -19.48 -26.16
CA TYR A 88 3.96 -19.01 -26.62
C TYR A 88 4.19 -17.54 -26.29
N VAL A 89 3.19 -16.70 -26.57
CA VAL A 89 3.22 -15.27 -26.22
C VAL A 89 3.38 -15.11 -24.71
N TRP A 90 2.59 -15.84 -23.91
CA TRP A 90 2.72 -15.84 -22.45
C TRP A 90 4.11 -16.26 -21.98
N LYS A 91 4.66 -17.36 -22.52
CA LYS A 91 5.99 -17.85 -22.15
C LYS A 91 7.10 -16.87 -22.55
N LYS A 92 6.97 -16.19 -23.69
CA LYS A 92 7.89 -15.15 -24.13
C LYS A 92 7.82 -13.94 -23.21
N LEU A 93 6.61 -13.45 -22.92
CA LEU A 93 6.40 -12.36 -21.96
C LEU A 93 6.95 -12.70 -20.58
N LEU A 94 6.72 -13.91 -20.08
CA LEU A 94 7.25 -14.35 -18.79
C LEU A 94 8.79 -14.36 -18.76
N GLY A 95 9.44 -14.61 -19.91
CA GLY A 95 10.90 -14.53 -20.03
C GLY A 95 11.44 -13.10 -20.04
N GLU A 96 10.60 -12.11 -20.37
CA GLU A 96 10.97 -10.68 -20.39
C GLU A 96 10.52 -9.95 -19.11
N LEU A 97 9.53 -10.49 -18.38
CA LEU A 97 9.03 -9.93 -17.12
C LEU A 97 10.03 -10.17 -15.99
N HIS A 98 10.73 -9.12 -15.59
CA HIS A 98 11.60 -9.14 -14.42
C HIS A 98 11.27 -7.99 -13.47
N PRO A 99 10.95 -8.26 -12.19
CA PRO A 99 10.79 -9.59 -11.57
C PRO A 99 9.42 -10.22 -11.86
N VAL A 100 9.39 -11.55 -11.99
CA VAL A 100 8.14 -12.32 -11.96
C VAL A 100 7.60 -12.31 -10.51
N PRO A 101 6.28 -12.16 -10.30
CA PRO A 101 5.67 -12.35 -8.98
C PRO A 101 6.07 -13.70 -8.37
N ALA A 102 6.64 -13.65 -7.17
CA ALA A 102 7.14 -14.79 -6.43
C ALA A 102 6.08 -15.29 -5.44
N SER A 103 5.90 -16.60 -5.36
CA SER A 103 5.10 -17.23 -4.30
C SER A 103 5.95 -17.37 -3.04
N ILE A 104 5.44 -16.85 -1.93
CA ILE A 104 6.09 -16.96 -0.62
C ILE A 104 5.41 -18.07 0.18
N ILE A 105 6.23 -18.89 0.83
CA ILE A 105 5.79 -19.88 1.81
C ILE A 105 6.37 -19.45 3.15
N LEU A 106 5.55 -19.36 4.19
CA LEU A 106 5.97 -19.01 5.54
C LEU A 106 6.63 -20.20 6.23
N ASP A 107 7.58 -19.95 7.12
CA ASP A 107 8.27 -20.99 7.88
C ASP A 107 7.54 -21.29 9.20
N PRO A 108 6.94 -22.48 9.37
CA PRO A 108 6.27 -22.87 10.61
C PRO A 108 7.20 -22.90 11.83
N ASN A 109 8.49 -23.21 11.63
CA ASN A 109 9.47 -23.27 12.72
C ASN A 109 9.81 -21.88 13.26
N SER A 110 9.69 -20.85 12.41
CA SER A 110 9.90 -19.46 12.80
C SER A 110 8.69 -18.85 13.51
N ALA A 111 7.48 -19.32 13.20
CA ALA A 111 6.24 -18.67 13.60
C ALA A 111 6.06 -18.58 15.12
N HIS A 112 5.70 -17.39 15.60
CA HIS A 112 5.38 -17.21 17.01
C HIS A 112 4.21 -18.11 17.45
N PRO A 113 4.21 -18.71 18.67
CA PRO A 113 3.18 -19.64 19.12
C PRO A 113 1.73 -19.13 19.17
N ARG A 114 1.48 -17.84 18.96
CA ARG A 114 0.13 -17.27 18.85
C ARG A 114 -0.32 -17.07 17.40
N LEU A 115 0.59 -17.20 16.43
CA LEU A 115 0.26 -17.20 15.02
C LEU A 115 -0.17 -18.60 14.61
N VAL A 116 -1.19 -18.65 13.75
CA VAL A 116 -1.68 -19.87 13.13
C VAL A 116 -1.45 -19.74 11.64
N LEU A 117 -0.64 -20.65 11.10
CA LEU A 117 -0.46 -20.80 9.65
C LEU A 117 -1.57 -21.68 9.07
N MET A 118 -2.02 -21.33 7.88
CA MET A 118 -3.13 -21.97 7.15
C MET A 118 -2.78 -22.01 5.66
N GLU A 119 -3.57 -22.78 4.89
CA GLU A 119 -3.49 -22.80 3.42
C GLU A 119 -2.05 -23.05 2.92
N GLU A 120 -1.45 -24.18 3.32
CA GLU A 120 -0.09 -24.56 2.92
C GLU A 120 0.98 -23.52 3.30
N ASP A 121 0.81 -22.91 4.48
CA ASP A 121 1.70 -21.90 5.06
C ASP A 121 1.79 -20.60 4.23
N THR A 122 0.76 -20.28 3.45
CA THR A 122 0.65 -19.00 2.73
C THR A 122 -0.14 -17.95 3.51
N LYS A 123 -0.91 -18.38 4.53
CA LYS A 123 -1.81 -17.51 5.28
C LYS A 123 -1.53 -17.55 6.77
N VAL A 124 -1.59 -16.40 7.43
CA VAL A 124 -1.28 -16.25 8.85
C VAL A 124 -2.31 -15.40 9.57
N GLN A 125 -2.76 -15.86 10.74
CA GLN A 125 -3.65 -15.09 11.62
C GLN A 125 -3.21 -15.17 13.08
N PHE A 126 -3.53 -14.14 13.87
CA PHE A 126 -3.29 -14.15 15.30
C PHE A 126 -4.45 -14.80 16.05
N ASN A 127 -4.14 -15.75 16.94
CA ASN A 127 -5.11 -16.39 17.81
C ASN A 127 -4.76 -16.15 19.28
N LEU A 128 -5.50 -15.24 19.91
CA LEU A 128 -5.33 -14.86 21.32
C LEU A 128 -5.53 -16.05 22.28
N ASN A 129 -6.42 -16.99 21.92
CA ASN A 129 -6.81 -18.12 22.75
C ASN A 129 -5.89 -19.34 22.59
N ARG A 130 -4.91 -19.29 21.69
CA ARG A 130 -3.96 -20.40 21.48
C ARG A 130 -3.09 -20.58 22.72
N ARG A 131 -3.10 -21.79 23.27
CA ARG A 131 -2.30 -22.14 24.44
C ARG A 131 -0.82 -22.14 24.08
N PHE A 132 0.00 -21.57 24.93
CA PHE A 132 1.46 -21.58 24.78
C PHE A 132 1.99 -22.98 25.03
N TRP A 133 2.49 -23.60 23.96
CA TRP A 133 3.46 -24.68 24.06
C TRP A 133 4.69 -24.20 23.30
N LEU A 134 5.73 -23.79 24.04
CA LEU A 134 7.00 -23.45 23.43
C LEU A 134 7.72 -24.75 23.08
N GLU A 135 7.76 -25.08 21.80
CA GLU A 135 8.91 -25.80 21.29
C GLU A 135 10.09 -24.81 21.30
N ASN A 136 11.13 -25.13 22.06
CA ASN A 136 12.31 -24.27 22.20
C ASN A 136 13.23 -24.38 20.97
N LEU A 137 12.67 -24.24 19.77
CA LEU A 137 13.47 -24.19 18.55
C LEU A 137 14.19 -22.84 18.50
N PRO A 138 15.49 -22.80 18.17
CA PRO A 138 16.24 -21.54 18.07
C PRO A 138 15.61 -20.51 17.12
N GLU A 139 14.94 -21.01 16.08
CA GLU A 139 14.38 -20.23 14.97
C GLU A 139 13.04 -19.57 15.28
N THR A 140 12.35 -19.96 16.35
CA THR A 140 11.01 -19.45 16.69
C THR A 140 11.05 -18.07 17.32
N PHE A 141 10.19 -17.16 16.86
CA PHE A 141 9.93 -15.88 17.55
C PHE A 141 9.16 -16.11 18.86
N THR A 142 9.65 -15.60 19.99
CA THR A 142 9.04 -15.89 21.32
C THR A 142 8.34 -14.72 21.99
N TYR A 143 8.66 -13.48 21.63
CA TYR A 143 8.10 -12.29 22.27
C TYR A 143 7.12 -11.54 21.37
N THR A 144 7.51 -11.33 20.13
CA THR A 144 6.73 -10.58 19.16
C THR A 144 6.02 -11.56 18.22
N PRO A 145 4.72 -11.39 17.92
CA PRO A 145 3.96 -12.29 17.06
C PRO A 145 4.34 -12.10 15.60
N CYS A 146 5.48 -12.69 15.23
CA CYS A 146 6.07 -12.60 13.90
C CYS A 146 6.28 -13.99 13.29
N VAL A 147 6.40 -14.01 11.98
CA VAL A 147 6.81 -15.16 11.18
C VAL A 147 7.66 -14.66 10.00
N VAL A 148 8.55 -15.49 9.49
CA VAL A 148 9.34 -15.20 8.29
C VAL A 148 9.06 -16.21 7.18
N GLY A 149 9.40 -15.85 5.95
CA GLY A 149 9.40 -16.77 4.81
C GLY A 149 10.41 -17.91 5.00
N GLN A 150 10.10 -19.07 4.43
CA GLN A 150 10.94 -20.27 4.46
C GLN A 150 12.21 -20.13 3.61
N LYS A 151 12.12 -19.44 2.48
CA LYS A 151 13.26 -19.16 1.60
C LYS A 151 13.68 -17.71 1.74
N GLY A 152 14.96 -17.49 1.96
CA GLY A 152 15.56 -16.17 1.90
C GLY A 152 16.11 -15.83 0.53
N ILE A 153 16.30 -14.53 0.34
CA ILE A 153 16.78 -13.92 -0.89
C ILE A 153 18.19 -13.38 -0.62
N THR A 154 19.13 -13.73 -1.49
CA THR A 154 20.54 -13.31 -1.40
C THR A 154 21.05 -12.58 -2.64
N THR A 155 20.28 -12.58 -3.72
CA THR A 155 20.65 -12.04 -5.04
C THR A 155 19.40 -11.84 -5.87
N GLY A 156 19.35 -10.85 -6.75
CA GLY A 156 18.32 -10.63 -7.75
C GLY A 156 17.19 -9.70 -7.30
N ARG A 157 16.17 -9.63 -8.15
CA ARG A 157 14.97 -8.81 -7.95
C ARG A 157 13.76 -9.71 -7.75
N PHE A 158 12.93 -9.36 -6.77
CA PHE A 158 11.75 -10.13 -6.41
C PHE A 158 10.58 -9.20 -6.17
N TYR A 159 9.40 -9.65 -6.57
CA TYR A 159 8.15 -8.98 -6.27
C TYR A 159 7.17 -10.01 -5.72
N TRP A 160 6.41 -9.66 -4.70
CA TRP A 160 5.28 -10.47 -4.23
C TRP A 160 4.24 -9.53 -3.60
N GLU A 161 3.04 -10.05 -3.42
CA GLU A 161 1.93 -9.29 -2.86
C GLU A 161 1.48 -9.93 -1.56
N ILE A 162 0.95 -9.13 -0.65
CA ILE A 162 0.32 -9.60 0.58
C ILE A 162 -1.08 -9.02 0.63
N ASP A 163 -2.09 -9.88 0.69
CA ASP A 163 -3.46 -9.50 0.99
C ASP A 163 -3.58 -9.22 2.49
N VAL A 164 -3.80 -7.94 2.82
CA VAL A 164 -3.96 -7.44 4.18
C VAL A 164 -5.44 -7.24 4.56
N GLY A 165 -6.32 -7.11 3.56
CA GLY A 165 -7.76 -7.21 3.67
C GLY A 165 -8.36 -6.45 4.85
N ASP A 166 -9.09 -7.16 5.71
CA ASP A 166 -9.77 -6.62 6.90
C ASP A 166 -8.89 -6.46 8.14
N SER A 167 -7.60 -6.78 8.04
CA SER A 167 -6.70 -6.66 9.17
C SER A 167 -6.50 -5.21 9.60
N THR A 168 -6.65 -4.94 10.89
CA THR A 168 -6.51 -3.62 11.51
C THR A 168 -5.14 -3.39 12.16
N ASP A 169 -4.32 -4.43 12.24
CA ASP A 169 -2.96 -4.40 12.79
C ASP A 169 -2.11 -5.38 12.01
N TRP A 170 -1.08 -4.87 11.33
CA TRP A 170 -0.12 -5.70 10.62
C TRP A 170 1.19 -4.96 10.38
N ILE A 171 2.26 -5.72 10.19
CA ILE A 171 3.57 -5.26 9.76
C ILE A 171 4.05 -6.20 8.68
N VAL A 172 4.44 -5.67 7.53
CA VAL A 172 4.92 -6.46 6.39
C VAL A 172 6.19 -5.86 5.80
N GLY A 173 7.10 -6.72 5.36
CA GLY A 173 8.35 -6.30 4.75
C GLY A 173 9.41 -7.39 4.69
N MET A 174 10.64 -7.02 5.03
CA MET A 174 11.82 -7.86 4.99
C MET A 174 12.58 -7.82 6.31
N ALA A 175 13.17 -8.94 6.70
CA ALA A 175 14.08 -9.03 7.85
C ALA A 175 15.36 -9.78 7.49
N LYS A 176 16.47 -9.44 8.13
CA LYS A 176 17.70 -10.26 8.05
C LYS A 176 17.44 -11.64 8.65
N LYS A 177 18.08 -12.67 8.10
CA LYS A 177 18.04 -14.02 8.68
C LYS A 177 18.52 -14.07 10.14
N SER A 178 19.50 -13.25 10.48
CA SER A 178 20.12 -13.08 11.81
C SER A 178 19.30 -12.25 12.81
N VAL A 179 18.11 -11.78 12.44
CA VAL A 179 17.26 -10.96 13.32
C VAL A 179 17.01 -11.66 14.67
N LYS A 180 17.00 -10.88 15.76
CA LYS A 180 16.90 -11.41 17.13
C LYS A 180 15.51 -12.00 17.40
N ARG A 181 15.38 -13.33 17.42
CA ARG A 181 14.06 -14.00 17.56
C ARG A 181 13.60 -14.24 19.00
N LYS A 182 14.54 -14.24 19.96
CA LYS A 182 14.30 -14.54 21.39
C LYS A 182 14.14 -13.31 22.27
N LYS A 183 13.95 -12.13 21.69
CA LYS A 183 13.74 -10.87 22.42
C LYS A 183 12.63 -10.09 21.73
N GLN A 184 12.14 -9.05 22.41
CA GLN A 184 11.26 -8.08 21.77
C GLN A 184 11.99 -7.45 20.58
N LEU A 185 11.36 -7.50 19.41
CA LEU A 185 11.86 -6.87 18.20
C LEU A 185 11.59 -5.38 18.22
N ASN A 186 12.60 -4.62 17.82
CA ASN A 186 12.44 -3.24 17.39
C ASN A 186 12.44 -3.26 15.87
N PHE A 187 11.32 -2.88 15.25
CA PHE A 187 11.18 -2.89 13.80
C PHE A 187 11.86 -1.65 13.22
N LEU A 188 13.19 -1.66 13.18
CA LEU A 188 13.98 -0.57 12.62
C LEU A 188 15.02 -1.15 11.66
N PRO A 189 15.35 -0.45 10.56
CA PRO A 189 16.38 -0.86 9.62
C PRO A 189 17.72 -1.21 10.28
N LYS A 190 18.12 -0.43 11.30
CA LYS A 190 19.36 -0.67 12.06
C LYS A 190 19.37 -1.98 12.86
N GLU A 191 18.19 -2.51 13.21
CA GLU A 191 18.02 -3.80 13.87
C GLU A 191 17.75 -4.94 12.85
N GLY A 192 17.81 -4.63 11.55
CA GLY A 192 17.70 -5.59 10.46
C GLY A 192 16.27 -5.88 10.03
N VAL A 193 15.32 -4.97 10.25
CA VAL A 193 13.93 -5.09 9.76
C VAL A 193 13.57 -3.84 8.96
N TRP A 194 13.09 -4.05 7.74
CA TRP A 194 12.58 -2.99 6.86
C TRP A 194 11.14 -3.32 6.51
N ALA A 195 10.21 -2.51 6.99
CA ALA A 195 8.80 -2.82 6.90
C ALA A 195 7.94 -1.57 6.94
N ILE A 196 6.69 -1.75 6.52
CA ILE A 196 5.61 -0.79 6.75
C ILE A 196 4.56 -1.43 7.67
N GLU A 197 3.80 -0.62 8.40
CA GLU A 197 2.77 -1.08 9.31
C GLU A 197 1.44 -0.35 9.10
N LEU A 198 0.36 -1.04 9.44
CA LEU A 198 -0.91 -0.45 9.84
C LEU A 198 -1.07 -0.68 11.34
N LYS A 199 -1.26 0.39 12.10
CA LYS A 199 -1.52 0.30 13.53
C LYS A 199 -2.42 1.44 13.98
N ALA A 200 -3.47 1.10 14.73
CA ALA A 200 -4.44 2.08 15.24
C ALA A 200 -5.04 3.00 14.14
N GLY A 201 -5.19 2.47 12.91
CA GLY A 201 -5.73 3.21 11.77
C GLY A 201 -4.70 4.06 11.02
N GLU A 202 -3.44 4.10 11.44
CA GLU A 202 -2.37 4.85 10.77
C GLU A 202 -1.46 3.91 9.98
N TYR A 203 -1.14 4.32 8.75
CA TYR A 203 -0.13 3.65 7.91
C TYR A 203 1.22 4.35 8.06
N GLN A 204 2.27 3.59 8.37
CA GLN A 204 3.60 4.15 8.62
C GLN A 204 4.69 3.26 8.02
N ALA A 205 5.72 3.87 7.43
CA ALA A 205 7.01 3.22 7.23
C ALA A 205 7.80 3.23 8.54
N LEU A 206 8.38 2.07 8.86
CA LEU A 206 9.16 1.84 10.06
C LEU A 206 10.59 2.32 9.91
N SER A 207 10.74 3.55 9.44
CA SER A 207 11.99 4.31 9.38
C SER A 207 12.31 4.98 10.72
N GLU A 208 13.48 5.64 10.79
CA GLU A 208 13.88 6.43 11.95
C GLU A 208 14.13 7.89 11.50
N PRO A 209 13.25 8.85 11.84
CA PRO A 209 11.95 8.68 12.51
C PRO A 209 10.92 7.97 11.61
N ARG A 210 9.86 7.43 12.23
CA ARG A 210 8.75 6.79 11.50
C ARG A 210 8.13 7.78 10.52
N THR A 211 7.88 7.33 9.29
CA THR A 211 7.34 8.17 8.21
C THR A 211 5.89 7.79 7.92
N PRO A 212 4.91 8.69 8.09
CA PRO A 212 3.52 8.42 7.72
C PRO A 212 3.37 8.15 6.22
N LEU A 213 2.47 7.23 5.86
CA LEU A 213 2.16 6.89 4.47
C LEU A 213 0.85 7.54 4.04
N SER A 214 0.84 8.11 2.83
CA SER A 214 -0.37 8.68 2.25
C SER A 214 -1.17 7.60 1.55
N VAL A 215 -2.18 7.05 2.25
CA VAL A 215 -3.07 6.02 1.72
C VAL A 215 -4.48 6.58 1.63
N CYS A 216 -5.10 6.48 0.46
CA CYS A 216 -6.50 6.85 0.28
C CYS A 216 -7.39 5.66 0.68
N GLY A 217 -8.16 5.83 1.75
CA GLY A 217 -9.05 4.79 2.26
C GLY A 217 -8.31 3.61 2.88
N LYS A 218 -8.87 2.41 2.75
CA LYS A 218 -8.34 1.19 3.34
C LYS A 218 -7.51 0.43 2.32
N MET A 219 -6.31 0.03 2.72
CA MET A 219 -5.44 -0.80 1.90
C MET A 219 -5.85 -2.28 2.01
N GLU A 220 -6.13 -2.90 0.86
CA GLU A 220 -6.49 -4.33 0.78
C GLU A 220 -5.27 -5.21 0.50
N LYS A 221 -4.28 -4.69 -0.22
CA LYS A 221 -3.10 -5.41 -0.65
C LYS A 221 -1.86 -4.53 -0.62
N VAL A 222 -0.71 -5.13 -0.29
CA VAL A 222 0.61 -4.51 -0.32
C VAL A 222 1.49 -5.27 -1.29
N GLY A 223 1.95 -4.61 -2.35
CA GLY A 223 3.02 -5.11 -3.21
C GLY A 223 4.38 -4.78 -2.60
N ILE A 224 5.28 -5.77 -2.55
CA ILE A 224 6.64 -5.62 -2.02
C ILE A 224 7.63 -5.97 -3.13
N TYR A 225 8.52 -5.03 -3.42
CA TYR A 225 9.57 -5.16 -4.42
C TYR A 225 10.94 -5.06 -3.75
N LEU A 226 11.78 -6.07 -3.95
CA LEU A 226 13.18 -6.08 -3.51
C LEU A 226 14.09 -6.07 -4.74
N ASP A 227 15.05 -5.16 -4.77
CA ASP A 227 16.26 -5.23 -5.58
C ASP A 227 17.44 -5.43 -4.64
N PHE A 228 17.94 -6.67 -4.56
CA PHE A 228 18.96 -7.04 -3.58
C PHE A 228 20.29 -6.32 -3.86
N GLU A 229 20.78 -6.39 -5.10
CA GLU A 229 22.03 -5.74 -5.50
C GLU A 229 21.89 -4.22 -5.62
N GLY A 230 20.73 -3.74 -6.07
CA GLY A 230 20.42 -2.31 -6.15
C GLY A 230 20.17 -1.66 -4.78
N GLY A 231 20.01 -2.46 -3.72
CA GLY A 231 19.81 -1.98 -2.36
C GLY A 231 18.46 -1.30 -2.13
N GLN A 232 17.44 -1.71 -2.89
CA GLN A 232 16.12 -1.08 -2.87
C GLN A 232 15.07 -2.04 -2.31
N LEU A 233 14.25 -1.56 -1.35
CA LEU A 233 13.02 -2.23 -0.94
C LEU A 233 11.86 -1.25 -1.04
N SER A 234 10.95 -1.49 -1.99
CA SER A 234 9.83 -0.60 -2.32
C SER A 234 8.50 -1.26 -2.01
N PHE A 235 7.54 -0.45 -1.59
CA PHE A 235 6.18 -0.86 -1.23
C PHE A 235 5.16 -0.15 -2.10
N TYR A 236 4.12 -0.87 -2.50
CA TYR A 236 3.06 -0.38 -3.38
C TYR A 236 1.68 -0.80 -2.84
N ASN A 237 0.64 -0.02 -3.14
CA ASN A 237 -0.75 -0.41 -2.86
C ASN A 237 -1.34 -1.27 -3.98
N SER A 238 -2.62 -1.66 -3.84
CA SER A 238 -3.37 -2.45 -4.83
C SER A 238 -3.43 -1.84 -6.23
N SER A 239 -3.31 -0.51 -6.35
CA SER A 239 -3.33 0.23 -7.62
C SER A 239 -1.93 0.49 -8.17
N MET A 240 -0.90 -0.22 -7.67
CA MET A 240 0.51 -0.02 -8.01
C MET A 240 1.02 1.41 -7.74
N THR A 241 0.35 2.16 -6.87
CA THR A 241 0.83 3.45 -6.39
C THR A 241 1.94 3.21 -5.38
N HIS A 242 3.06 3.91 -5.56
CA HIS A 242 4.18 3.88 -4.63
C HIS A 242 3.76 4.36 -3.23
N LEU A 243 4.16 3.61 -2.21
CA LEU A 243 3.93 3.96 -0.80
C LEU A 243 5.21 4.46 -0.15
N TYR A 244 6.29 3.68 -0.26
CA TYR A 244 7.55 3.97 0.40
C TYR A 244 8.70 3.15 -0.19
N THR A 245 9.92 3.68 -0.12
CA THR A 245 11.15 2.94 -0.48
C THR A 245 12.20 3.09 0.60
N PHE A 246 12.76 1.97 1.06
CA PHE A 246 14.00 1.94 1.81
C PHE A 246 15.18 1.77 0.86
N GLN A 247 16.25 2.51 1.14
CA GLN A 247 17.55 2.36 0.51
C GLN A 247 18.52 1.78 1.53
N ALA A 248 19.08 0.61 1.25
CA ALA A 248 20.00 -0.09 2.14
C ALA A 248 20.87 -1.10 1.38
N CYS A 249 22.12 -1.24 1.81
CA CYS A 249 22.99 -2.29 1.27
C CYS A 249 22.71 -3.63 1.99
N PHE A 250 22.11 -4.58 1.28
CA PHE A 250 21.85 -5.92 1.79
C PHE A 250 23.10 -6.80 1.64
N HIS A 251 23.64 -7.29 2.75
CA HIS A 251 24.86 -8.10 2.80
C HIS A 251 24.62 -9.50 3.37
N GLU A 252 23.37 -9.79 3.71
CA GLU A 252 22.93 -11.04 4.33
C GLU A 252 21.64 -11.47 3.64
N GLU A 253 21.34 -12.77 3.73
CA GLU A 253 20.05 -13.33 3.36
C GLU A 253 18.88 -12.58 4.01
N MET A 254 17.98 -12.10 3.17
CA MET A 254 16.78 -11.36 3.52
C MET A 254 15.56 -12.28 3.43
N LEU A 255 14.74 -12.32 4.47
CA LEU A 255 13.55 -13.17 4.56
C LEU A 255 12.28 -12.31 4.55
N PRO A 256 11.24 -12.71 3.79
CA PRO A 256 9.90 -12.11 3.92
C PRO A 256 9.48 -12.09 5.37
N PHE A 257 8.94 -10.97 5.83
CA PHE A 257 8.66 -10.74 7.23
C PHE A 257 7.23 -10.28 7.40
N LEU A 258 6.49 -10.98 8.26
CA LEU A 258 5.12 -10.65 8.61
C LEU A 258 4.95 -10.64 10.14
N SER A 259 4.18 -9.68 10.64
CA SER A 259 3.68 -9.65 12.01
C SER A 259 2.24 -9.17 12.03
N THR A 260 1.43 -9.74 12.90
CA THR A 260 0.04 -9.34 13.08
C THR A 260 -0.42 -9.69 14.49
N GLN A 261 -1.26 -8.82 15.06
CA GLN A 261 -2.05 -9.12 16.26
C GLN A 261 -3.56 -9.19 15.95
N SER A 262 -3.91 -9.10 14.67
CA SER A 262 -5.28 -9.16 14.18
C SER A 262 -5.75 -10.61 14.05
N SER A 263 -7.01 -10.85 14.42
CA SER A 263 -7.68 -12.12 14.14
C SER A 263 -8.06 -12.28 12.66
N TYR A 264 -8.00 -11.21 11.87
CA TYR A 264 -8.15 -11.29 10.42
C TYR A 264 -6.85 -11.77 9.78
N PRO A 265 -6.90 -12.75 8.88
CA PRO A 265 -5.71 -13.33 8.29
C PRO A 265 -5.03 -12.38 7.30
N LEU A 266 -3.70 -12.48 7.23
CA LEU A 266 -2.89 -11.99 6.11
C LEU A 266 -2.58 -13.16 5.17
N SER A 267 -2.63 -12.95 3.86
CA SER A 267 -2.29 -13.97 2.86
C SER A 267 -1.15 -13.49 1.98
N VAL A 268 -0.19 -14.36 1.68
CA VAL A 268 0.93 -14.11 0.76
C VAL A 268 0.79 -14.93 -0.51
#